data_AF-A0A6N4Q5V6-F1
#
_entry.id   AF-A0A6N4Q5V6-F1
#
_cell.length_a   1.000
_cell.length_b   1.000
_cell.length_c   1.000
_cell.angle_alpha   90.00
_cell.angle_beta   90.00
_cell.angle_gamma   90.00
#
_symmetry.space_group_name_H-M   'P 1'
#
loop_
_entity.id
_entity.type
_entity.pdbx_description
1 polymer ?
#
loop_
_entity_poly.entity_id
_entity_poly.type
_entity_poly.pdbx_seq_one_letter_code
_entity_poly.pdbx_strand_id
1 'polypeptide(L)'
;MDGLEKQSVICCPNCKNSFSDQSLPYELQLTIAEDLWMNHCEEMFRKGGRPRKLENLPSYIHTPRIKAYYEKLEKRIEARKERT
;
A
#
# COMPACT_ATOMS: atom_id res chain seq x y z
N MET A 1 -28.84 -10.15 9.23
CA MET A 1 -28.21 -8.82 9.15
C MET A 1 -26.76 -9.08 8.80
N ASP A 2 -26.46 -8.96 7.52
CA ASP A 2 -25.14 -9.18 6.95
C ASP A 2 -24.11 -8.29 7.65
N GLY A 3 -23.29 -8.94 8.47
CA GLY A 3 -22.16 -8.33 9.14
C GLY A 3 -21.16 -7.92 8.10
N LEU A 4 -21.25 -6.67 7.65
CA LEU A 4 -20.25 -6.03 6.82
C LEU A 4 -18.96 -5.96 7.64
N GLU A 5 -18.13 -7.01 7.55
CA GLU A 5 -16.74 -6.99 8.03
C GLU A 5 -16.06 -5.79 7.39
N LYS A 6 -15.95 -4.71 8.16
CA LYS A 6 -15.29 -3.46 7.77
C LYS A 6 -13.81 -3.78 7.55
N GLN A 7 -13.47 -4.13 6.31
CA GLN A 7 -12.09 -4.38 5.89
C GLN A 7 -11.33 -3.04 5.87
N SER A 8 -10.87 -2.62 7.04
CA SER A 8 -9.96 -1.47 7.23
C SER A 8 -8.54 -1.94 7.55
N VAL A 9 -8.15 -3.10 7.03
CA VAL A 9 -6.81 -3.68 7.27
C VAL A 9 -6.07 -3.75 5.96
N ILE A 10 -5.24 -2.75 5.68
CA ILE A 10 -4.25 -2.89 4.62
C ILE A 10 -3.11 -3.74 5.18
N CYS A 11 -2.91 -4.95 4.67
CA CYS A 11 -1.84 -5.85 5.12
C CYS A 11 -0.78 -6.07 4.04
N CYS A 12 0.50 -5.96 4.42
CA CYS A 12 1.64 -6.24 3.53
C CYS A 12 1.86 -7.76 3.41
N PRO A 13 1.66 -8.37 2.23
CA PRO A 13 1.82 -9.81 2.06
C PRO A 13 3.27 -10.28 2.23
N ASN A 14 4.24 -9.37 2.16
CA ASN A 14 5.65 -9.70 2.32
C ASN A 14 6.12 -9.61 3.79
N CYS A 15 5.62 -8.63 4.53
CA CYS A 15 6.07 -8.34 5.89
C CYS A 15 5.08 -8.79 6.98
N LYS A 16 3.86 -9.19 6.59
CA LYS A 16 2.72 -9.49 7.48
C LYS A 16 2.31 -8.33 8.41
N ASN A 17 2.80 -7.11 8.14
CA ASN A 17 2.38 -5.91 8.86
C ASN A 17 0.96 -5.54 8.45
N SER A 18 0.07 -5.44 9.44
CA SER A 18 -1.28 -4.90 9.33
C SER A 18 -1.27 -3.41 9.64
N PHE A 19 -1.67 -2.59 8.68
CA PHE A 19 -1.87 -1.15 8.85
C PHE A 19 -3.35 -0.91 9.15
N SER A 20 -3.73 -1.01 10.41
CA SER A 20 -5.09 -0.75 10.89
C SER A 20 -5.04 -0.20 12.31
N ASP A 21 -5.64 0.97 12.53
CA ASP A 21 -5.90 1.50 13.87
C ASP A 21 -7.42 1.53 14.09
N GLN A 22 -7.93 0.60 14.90
CA GLN A 22 -9.37 0.47 15.12
C GLN A 22 -9.96 1.58 16.01
N SER A 23 -9.13 2.47 16.55
CA SER A 23 -9.55 3.56 17.45
C SER A 23 -10.00 4.81 16.70
N LEU A 24 -9.74 4.89 15.39
CA LEU A 24 -10.04 6.04 14.54
C LEU A 24 -11.35 5.86 13.76
N PRO A 25 -12.03 6.94 13.34
CA PRO A 25 -13.18 6.82 12.44
C PRO A 25 -12.75 6.26 11.08
N TYR A 26 -13.65 5.50 10.42
CA TYR A 26 -13.36 4.71 9.21
C TYR A 26 -12.64 5.50 8.09
N GLU A 27 -13.03 6.74 7.85
CA GLU A 27 -12.42 7.61 6.83
C GLU A 27 -10.95 7.94 7.14
N LEU A 28 -10.64 8.13 8.43
CA LEU A 28 -9.26 8.29 8.91
C LEU A 28 -8.49 6.98 8.88
N GLN A 29 -9.13 5.85 9.19
CA GLN A 29 -8.49 4.52 9.13
C GLN A 29 -7.97 4.22 7.72
N LEU A 30 -8.79 4.44 6.69
CA LEU A 30 -8.39 4.19 5.31
C LEU A 30 -7.23 5.11 4.91
N THR A 31 -7.37 6.40 5.17
CA THR A 31 -6.36 7.42 4.83
C THR A 31 -5.00 7.10 5.46
N ILE A 32 -4.99 6.70 6.74
CA ILE A 32 -3.78 6.36 7.48
C ILE A 32 -3.21 5.01 7.04
N ALA A 33 -4.07 4.01 6.81
CA ALA A 33 -3.63 2.72 6.30
C ALA A 33 -2.94 2.86 4.93
N GLU A 34 -3.47 3.72 4.05
CA GLU A 34 -2.83 4.05 2.78
C GLU A 34 -1.48 4.74 2.97
N ASP A 35 -1.40 5.71 3.88
CA ASP A 35 -0.17 6.45 4.16
C ASP A 35 0.92 5.54 4.74
N LEU A 36 0.56 4.69 5.69
CA LEU A 36 1.45 3.69 6.27
C LEU A 36 1.90 2.67 5.22
N TRP A 37 1.00 2.24 4.33
CA TRP A 37 1.36 1.38 3.21
C TRP A 37 2.38 2.02 2.27
N MET A 38 2.13 3.24 1.84
CA MET A 38 3.05 3.98 0.95
C MET A 38 4.40 4.18 1.61
N ASN A 39 4.43 4.58 2.88
CA ASN A 39 5.68 4.72 3.64
C ASN A 39 6.44 3.39 3.77
N HIS A 40 5.73 2.29 4.03
CA HIS A 40 6.33 0.96 4.06
C HIS A 40 6.93 0.55 2.71
N CYS A 41 6.23 0.84 1.61
CA CYS A 41 6.74 0.60 0.26
C CYS A 41 7.98 1.46 -0.06
N GLU A 42 7.99 2.73 0.32
CA GLU A 42 9.14 3.62 0.14
C GLU A 42 10.37 3.15 0.95
N GLU A 43 10.16 2.69 2.19
CA GLU A 43 11.25 2.15 3.00
C GLU A 43 11.85 0.90 2.36
N MET A 44 11.00 0.00 1.85
CA MET A 44 11.44 -1.18 1.11
C MET A 44 12.23 -0.77 -0.14
N PHE A 45 11.74 0.20 -0.90
CA PHE A 45 12.39 0.74 -2.10
C PHE A 45 13.75 1.40 -1.81
N ARG A 46 13.85 2.11 -0.69
CA ARG A 46 15.12 2.69 -0.21
C ARG A 46 16.15 1.64 0.15
N LYS A 47 15.71 0.53 0.77
CA LYS A 47 16.55 -0.62 1.13
C LYS A 47 16.94 -1.49 -0.09
N GLY A 48 16.53 -1.12 -1.30
CA GLY A 48 16.80 -1.88 -2.52
C GLY A 48 15.82 -3.03 -2.79
N GLY A 49 14.81 -3.20 -1.93
CA GLY A 49 13.69 -4.11 -2.18
C GLY A 49 12.69 -3.49 -3.17
N ARG A 50 11.89 -4.32 -3.84
CA ARG A 50 10.81 -3.86 -4.71
C ARG A 50 9.49 -4.41 -4.19
N PRO A 51 8.51 -3.56 -3.86
CA PRO A 51 7.18 -4.05 -3.50
C PRO A 51 6.55 -4.78 -4.71
N ARG A 52 5.66 -5.74 -4.44
CA ARG A 52 4.95 -6.47 -5.50
C ARG A 52 4.14 -5.50 -6.36
N LYS A 53 3.93 -5.85 -7.63
CA LYS A 53 3.06 -5.07 -8.51
C LYS A 53 1.67 -4.94 -7.90
N LEU A 54 1.03 -3.79 -8.11
CA LEU A 54 -0.32 -3.54 -7.62
C LEU A 54 -1.31 -4.61 -8.07
N GLU A 55 -1.24 -5.07 -9.33
CA GLU A 55 -2.08 -6.14 -9.88
C GLU A 55 -2.03 -7.47 -9.09
N ASN A 56 -0.94 -7.71 -8.35
CA ASN A 56 -0.72 -8.92 -7.54
C ASN A 56 -1.11 -8.70 -6.07
N LEU A 57 -1.58 -7.51 -5.71
CA LEU A 57 -2.05 -7.21 -4.36
C LEU A 57 -3.57 -7.45 -4.27
N PRO A 58 -4.08 -7.63 -3.04
CA PRO A 58 -5.50 -7.77 -2.82
C PRO A 58 -6.28 -6.51 -3.21
N SER A 59 -7.53 -6.70 -3.65
CA SER A 59 -8.41 -5.62 -4.11
C SER A 59 -8.69 -4.54 -3.05
N TYR A 60 -8.62 -4.85 -1.74
CA TYR A 60 -8.77 -3.86 -0.67
C TYR A 60 -7.65 -2.80 -0.68
N ILE A 61 -6.50 -3.08 -1.30
CA ILE A 61 -5.37 -2.14 -1.46
C ILE A 61 -5.54 -1.26 -2.70
N HIS A 62 -6.45 -1.60 -3.61
CA HIS A 62 -6.61 -0.96 -4.93
C HIS A 62 -7.36 0.38 -4.83
N THR A 63 -7.07 1.16 -3.80
CA THR A 63 -7.63 2.49 -3.61
C THR A 63 -7.03 3.47 -4.65
N PRO A 64 -7.72 4.59 -4.93
CA PRO A 64 -7.23 5.58 -5.88
C PRO A 64 -5.85 6.16 -5.50
N ARG A 65 -5.59 6.41 -4.20
CA ARG A 65 -4.29 6.97 -3.75
C ARG A 65 -3.16 5.97 -3.94
N ILE A 66 -3.39 4.70 -3.61
CA ILE A 66 -2.37 3.65 -3.77
C ILE A 66 -2.08 3.37 -5.25
N LYS A 67 -3.12 3.35 -6.10
CA LYS A 67 -2.95 3.26 -7.56
C LYS A 67 -2.03 4.36 -8.11
N ALA A 68 -2.34 5.61 -7.76
CA ALA A 68 -1.53 6.76 -8.17
C ALA A 68 -0.09 6.69 -7.63
N TYR A 69 0.11 6.15 -6.42
CA TYR A 69 1.44 5.91 -5.87
C TYR A 69 2.22 4.86 -6.67
N TYR A 70 1.61 3.71 -6.99
CA TYR A 70 2.25 2.65 -7.75
C TYR A 70 2.65 3.09 -9.17
N GLU A 71 1.80 3.85 -9.86
CA GLU A 71 2.17 4.44 -11.17
C GLU A 71 3.44 5.31 -11.07
N LYS A 72 3.55 6.14 -10.02
CA LYS A 72 4.75 6.96 -9.79
C LYS A 72 5.96 6.09 -9.43
N LEU A 73 5.75 5.03 -8.65
CA LEU A 73 6.79 4.10 -8.26
C LEU A 73 7.36 3.36 -9.48
N GLU A 74 6.51 2.89 -10.39
CA GLU A 74 6.95 2.22 -11.63
C GLU A 74 7.78 3.15 -12.52
N LYS A 75 7.35 4.41 -12.71
CA LYS A 75 8.14 5.42 -13.42
C LYS A 75 9.52 5.64 -12.78
N ARG A 76 9.58 5.67 -11.44
CA ARG A 76 10.85 5.80 -10.70
C ARG A 76 11.75 4.56 -10.87
N ILE A 77 11.17 3.36 -10.89
CA ILE A 77 11.91 2.12 -11.10
C ILE A 77 12.50 2.07 -12.52
N GLU A 78 11.71 2.44 -13.53
CA GLU A 78 12.14 2.51 -14.93
C GLU A 78 13.27 3.52 -15.11
N ALA A 79 13.11 4.74 -14.56
CA ALA A 79 14.16 5.76 -14.59
C ALA A 79 15.46 5.33 -13.86
N ARG A 80 15.37 4.44 -12.87
CA ARG A 80 16.55 3.90 -12.18
C ARG A 80 17.25 2.83 -13.03
N LYS A 81 16.49 2.03 -13.79
CA LYS A 81 17.02 1.02 -14.72
C LYS A 81 17.76 1.65 -15.90
N GLU A 82 17.25 2.75 -16.45
CA GLU A 82 17.89 3.42 -17.59
C GLU A 82 19.24 4.09 -17.24
N ARG A 83 19.48 4.35 -15.95
CA ARG A 83 20.72 4.99 -15.46
C ARG A 83 21.80 3.99 -15.00
N THR A 84 21.57 2.68 -15.14
CA THR A 84 22.56 1.62 -14.82
C THR A 84 23.00 0.95 -16.11
#